data_AF-A0A534AN54-F1
#
_entry.id   AF-A0A534AN54-F1
#
_cell.length_a   1.000
_cell.length_b   1.000
_cell.length_c   1.000
_cell.angle_alpha   90.00
_cell.angle_beta   90.00
_cell.angle_gamma   90.00
#
_symmetry.space_group_name_H-M   'P 1'
#
loop_
_entity.id
_entity.type
_entity.pdbx_description
1 polymer ?
#
loop_
_entity_poly.entity_id
_entity_poly.type
_entity_poly.pdbx_seq_one_letter_code
_entity_poly.pdbx_strand_id
1 'polypeptide(L)'
;MQPVSPRALRFHVAVLAAAGLASFAGEPMARAQQPATTSGGLEEVIVTAQKREQNLQDIGIAMSAISAADLTDLGVVGATDITKSMPAVVLTQPNGPSSFSLAIRGVVQNDFADHQESPAAIYVDDVYVSQMVGLAFSVFDVDRVEVLRGPQGTLFGRNATGGL
;
A
#
# COMPACT_ATOMS: atom_id res chain seq x y z
N MET A 1 -42.72 28.87 -31.03
CA MET A 1 -41.84 29.60 -30.11
C MET A 1 -40.57 29.94 -30.86
N GLN A 2 -40.33 31.23 -31.10
CA GLN A 2 -39.24 31.75 -31.94
C GLN A 2 -37.93 31.92 -31.15
N PRO A 3 -36.76 31.86 -31.81
CA PRO A 3 -35.45 32.00 -31.17
C PRO A 3 -35.20 33.45 -30.73
N VAL A 4 -34.62 33.62 -29.53
CA VAL A 4 -34.21 34.93 -29.03
C VAL A 4 -32.87 35.31 -29.66
N SER A 5 -32.88 36.34 -30.51
CA SER A 5 -31.72 36.90 -31.20
C SER A 5 -30.78 37.69 -30.25
N PRO A 6 -29.47 37.79 -30.58
CA PRO A 6 -28.46 38.44 -29.75
C PRO A 6 -28.59 39.98 -29.77
N ARG A 7 -28.37 40.63 -28.63
CA ARG A 7 -28.23 42.09 -28.55
C ARG A 7 -26.75 42.48 -28.60
N ALA A 8 -26.37 43.08 -29.72
CA ALA A 8 -25.12 43.79 -29.89
C ALA A 8 -25.09 45.08 -29.03
N LEU A 9 -23.99 45.33 -28.34
CA LEU A 9 -23.68 46.66 -27.79
C LEU A 9 -22.39 47.16 -28.44
N ARG A 10 -22.51 48.27 -29.18
CA ARG A 10 -21.44 48.90 -29.96
C ARG A 10 -20.76 50.01 -29.16
N PHE A 11 -19.43 50.02 -29.27
CA PHE A 11 -18.48 51.14 -29.39
C PHE A 11 -18.63 52.38 -28.50
N HIS A 12 -17.56 52.66 -27.73
CA HIS A 12 -16.94 54.00 -27.72
C HIS A 12 -15.42 53.85 -27.79
N VAL A 13 -14.86 54.26 -28.92
CA VAL A 13 -13.42 54.52 -29.10
C VAL A 13 -13.12 55.85 -28.40
N ALA A 14 -12.14 55.85 -27.51
CA ALA A 14 -11.44 57.06 -27.09
C ALA A 14 -9.96 56.86 -27.38
N VAL A 15 -9.52 57.45 -28.50
CA VAL A 15 -8.10 57.68 -28.80
C VAL A 15 -7.69 58.91 -27.99
N LEU A 16 -6.72 58.75 -27.10
CA LEU A 16 -5.86 59.85 -26.69
C LEU A 16 -4.41 59.42 -26.82
N ALA A 17 -3.72 60.06 -27.76
CA ALA A 17 -2.29 59.98 -27.93
C ALA A 17 -1.59 60.79 -26.82
N ALA A 18 -0.59 60.19 -26.19
CA ALA A 18 0.47 60.93 -25.51
C ALA A 18 1.79 60.15 -25.66
N ALA A 19 2.73 60.78 -26.36
CA ALA A 19 4.08 60.31 -26.56
C ALA A 19 4.86 60.33 -25.24
N GLY A 20 5.59 59.24 -24.97
CA GLY A 20 6.53 59.14 -23.86
C GLY A 20 7.45 57.94 -24.06
N LEU A 21 8.60 58.17 -24.69
CA LEU A 21 9.71 57.21 -24.72
C LEU A 21 10.26 57.06 -23.30
N ALA A 22 9.90 55.97 -22.63
CA ALA A 22 10.56 55.52 -21.40
C ALA A 22 11.30 54.22 -21.71
N SER A 23 12.63 54.31 -21.88
CA SER A 23 13.52 53.17 -21.85
C SER A 23 13.47 52.53 -20.46
N PHE A 24 12.69 51.47 -20.30
CA PHE A 24 12.87 50.55 -19.19
C PHE A 24 13.98 49.57 -19.59
N ALA A 25 15.17 49.81 -19.04
CA ALA A 25 16.23 48.82 -19.00
C ALA A 25 15.67 47.60 -18.25
N GLY A 26 15.51 46.48 -18.95
CA GLY A 26 15.08 45.22 -18.35
C GLY A 26 16.20 44.70 -17.44
N GLU A 27 15.98 44.73 -16.13
CA GLU A 27 16.76 43.90 -15.21
C GLU A 27 16.50 42.43 -15.54
N PRO A 28 17.53 41.56 -15.54
CA PRO A 28 17.31 40.14 -15.70
C PRO A 28 16.56 39.66 -14.45
N MET A 29 15.27 39.37 -14.60
CA MET A 29 14.54 38.58 -13.61
C MET A 29 15.25 37.24 -13.47
N ALA A 30 16.07 37.12 -12.42
CA ALA A 30 16.57 35.85 -11.94
C ALA A 30 15.33 35.02 -11.56
N ARG A 31 14.93 34.14 -12.48
CA ARG A 31 13.86 33.18 -12.25
C ARG A 31 14.37 32.26 -11.14
N ALA A 32 13.86 32.43 -9.92
CA ALA A 32 14.05 31.46 -8.86
C ALA A 32 13.60 30.10 -9.42
N GLN A 33 14.57 29.21 -9.64
CA GLN A 33 14.29 27.82 -9.94
C GLN A 33 13.65 27.25 -8.68
N GLN A 34 12.32 27.23 -8.65
CA GLN A 34 11.57 26.39 -7.75
C GLN A 34 12.17 24.98 -7.88
N PRO A 35 12.69 24.37 -6.81
CA PRO A 35 13.21 23.02 -6.91
C PRO A 35 12.05 22.16 -7.38
N ALA A 36 12.19 21.58 -8.58
CA ALA A 36 11.27 20.58 -9.06
C ALA A 36 11.32 19.45 -8.04
N THR A 37 10.23 19.26 -7.30
CA THR A 37 10.03 18.06 -6.50
C THR A 37 10.09 16.89 -7.47
N THR A 38 11.22 16.20 -7.49
CA THR A 38 11.44 14.99 -8.29
C THR A 38 10.45 13.94 -7.84
N SER A 39 9.27 13.89 -8.46
CA SER A 39 8.25 12.85 -8.26
C SER A 39 8.62 11.55 -9.00
N GLY A 40 9.89 11.17 -8.93
CA GLY A 40 10.47 10.01 -9.64
C GLY A 40 11.27 9.09 -8.72
N GLY A 41 11.05 9.17 -7.41
CA GLY A 41 11.61 8.24 -6.44
C GLY A 41 10.75 6.98 -6.31
N LEU A 42 11.36 5.88 -5.89
CA LEU A 42 10.61 4.71 -5.43
C LEU A 42 9.75 5.12 -4.23
N GLU A 43 8.52 4.64 -4.19
CA GLU A 43 7.62 4.87 -3.06
C GLU A 43 8.18 4.20 -1.80
N GLU A 44 8.14 4.95 -0.69
CA GLU A 44 8.59 4.46 0.61
C GLU A 44 7.47 3.63 1.24
N VAL A 45 7.76 2.34 1.46
CA VAL A 45 6.84 1.42 2.12
C VAL A 45 7.28 1.27 3.57
N ILE A 46 6.52 1.86 4.50
CA ILE A 46 6.75 1.73 5.94
C ILE A 46 6.09 0.47 6.46
N VAL A 47 6.86 -0.32 7.22
CA VAL A 47 6.44 -1.61 7.79
C VAL A 47 6.82 -1.72 9.25
N THR A 48 6.21 -2.67 9.96
CA THR A 48 6.44 -2.94 11.39
C THR A 48 7.03 -4.32 11.68
N ALA A 49 7.58 -4.98 10.66
CA ALA A 49 8.24 -6.29 10.70
C ALA A 49 9.23 -6.53 11.87
N GLN A 50 9.84 -5.49 12.45
CA GLN A 50 10.75 -5.60 13.60
C GLN A 50 10.19 -4.95 14.89
N LYS A 51 8.87 -4.83 15.01
CA LYS A 51 8.16 -4.11 16.09
C LYS A 51 8.50 -2.62 16.19
N ARG A 52 8.93 -2.03 15.07
CA ARG A 52 9.21 -0.61 14.89
C ARG A 52 8.97 -0.24 13.44
N GLU A 53 8.53 1.00 13.21
CA GLU A 53 8.35 1.53 11.86
C GLU A 53 9.69 1.69 11.16
N GLN A 54 9.80 1.10 9.97
CA GLN A 54 10.99 1.14 9.12
C GLN A 54 10.61 1.09 7.65
N ASN A 55 11.45 1.67 6.80
CA ASN A 55 11.37 1.48 5.36
C ASN A 55 11.70 0.02 5.02
N LEU A 56 10.85 -0.60 4.20
CA LEU A 56 11.00 -1.97 3.70
C LEU A 56 12.38 -2.23 3.08
N GLN A 57 12.96 -1.23 2.40
CA GLN A 57 14.26 -1.33 1.72
C GLN A 57 15.45 -1.43 2.68
N ASP A 58 15.29 -1.00 3.93
CA ASP A 58 16.34 -1.01 4.95
C ASP A 58 16.31 -2.29 5.80
N ILE A 59 15.34 -3.18 5.57
CA ILE A 59 15.13 -4.37 6.38
C ILE A 59 15.86 -5.57 5.78
N GLY A 60 16.81 -6.12 6.54
CA GLY A 60 17.58 -7.32 6.18
C GLY A 60 16.82 -8.65 6.30
N ILE A 61 15.48 -8.64 6.19
CA ILE A 61 14.62 -9.83 6.29
C ILE A 61 13.94 -10.02 4.94
N ALA A 62 13.83 -11.27 4.49
CA ALA A 62 13.11 -11.59 3.27
C ALA A 62 11.60 -11.42 3.46
N MET A 63 11.08 -10.21 3.24
CA MET A 63 9.67 -9.89 3.45
C MET A 63 9.02 -9.24 2.22
N SER A 64 7.71 -9.22 2.22
CA SER A 64 6.89 -8.53 1.21
C SER A 64 5.77 -7.81 1.93
N ALA A 65 5.35 -6.67 1.40
CA ALA A 65 4.23 -5.90 1.92
C ALA A 65 3.28 -5.52 0.78
N ILE A 66 1.98 -5.45 1.08
CA ILE A 66 0.93 -4.92 0.19
C ILE A 66 0.31 -3.74 0.91
N SER A 67 0.30 -2.57 0.27
CA SER A 67 -0.37 -1.37 0.81
C SER A 67 -1.89 -1.48 0.70
N ALA A 68 -2.64 -0.66 1.45
CA ALA A 68 -4.09 -0.55 1.30
C ALA A 68 -4.54 -0.20 -0.15
N ALA A 69 -3.78 0.66 -0.83
CA ALA A 69 -4.04 1.02 -2.22
C ALA A 69 -3.87 -0.20 -3.14
N ASP A 70 -2.77 -0.94 -3.00
CA ASP A 70 -2.52 -2.15 -3.78
C ASP A 70 -3.53 -3.26 -3.48
N LEU A 71 -3.96 -3.43 -2.22
CA LEU A 71 -5.02 -4.38 -1.85
C LEU A 71 -6.32 -4.07 -2.60
N THR A 72 -6.65 -2.78 -2.72
CA THR A 72 -7.83 -2.30 -3.44
C THR A 72 -7.70 -2.52 -4.95
N ASP A 73 -6.56 -2.13 -5.54
CA ASP A 73 -6.31 -2.24 -6.98
C ASP A 73 -6.24 -3.69 -7.46
N LEU A 74 -5.72 -4.59 -6.61
CA LEU A 74 -5.67 -6.03 -6.86
C LEU A 74 -7.03 -6.72 -6.61
N GLY A 75 -8.01 -6.01 -6.06
CA GLY A 75 -9.33 -6.57 -5.71
C GLY A 75 -9.24 -7.68 -4.67
N VAL A 76 -8.30 -7.57 -3.72
CA VAL A 76 -8.15 -8.53 -2.62
C VAL A 76 -9.35 -8.35 -1.70
N VAL A 77 -10.16 -9.39 -1.54
CA VAL A 77 -11.37 -9.34 -0.68
C VAL A 77 -11.29 -10.29 0.51
N GLY A 78 -10.34 -11.23 0.50
CA GLY A 78 -10.07 -12.10 1.64
C GLY A 78 -8.64 -12.65 1.68
N ALA A 79 -8.32 -13.32 2.79
CA ALA A 79 -7.00 -13.85 3.08
C ALA A 79 -6.41 -14.75 1.97
N THR A 80 -7.23 -15.52 1.26
CA THR A 80 -6.77 -16.40 0.17
C THR A 80 -6.24 -15.61 -1.03
N ASP A 81 -6.74 -14.39 -1.26
CA ASP A 81 -6.34 -13.56 -2.39
C ASP A 81 -4.93 -12.97 -2.21
N ILE A 82 -4.50 -12.75 -0.96
CA ILE A 82 -3.16 -12.26 -0.62
C ILE A 82 -2.07 -13.15 -1.23
N THR A 83 -2.31 -14.47 -1.28
CA THR A 83 -1.32 -15.43 -1.79
C THR A 83 -1.06 -15.30 -3.29
N LYS A 84 -1.94 -14.61 -4.03
CA LYS A 84 -1.78 -14.38 -5.49
C LYS A 84 -0.62 -13.44 -5.82
N SER A 85 -0.30 -12.52 -4.92
CA SER A 85 0.79 -11.54 -5.08
C SER A 85 2.00 -11.85 -4.19
N MET A 86 1.90 -12.88 -3.34
CA MET A 86 2.92 -13.23 -2.35
C MET A 86 3.63 -14.54 -2.69
N PRO A 87 4.85 -14.50 -3.23
CA PRO A 87 5.58 -15.70 -3.57
C PRO A 87 5.94 -16.49 -2.31
N ALA A 88 5.91 -17.82 -2.46
CA ALA A 88 6.18 -18.77 -1.39
C ALA A 88 5.24 -18.67 -0.18
N VAL A 89 4.03 -18.13 -0.38
CA VAL A 89 2.93 -18.16 0.59
C VAL A 89 1.79 -18.96 -0.02
N VAL A 90 1.26 -19.93 0.72
CA VAL A 90 0.12 -20.73 0.29
C VAL A 90 -0.87 -20.78 1.43
N LEU A 91 -2.14 -20.50 1.13
CA LEU A 91 -3.24 -20.61 2.07
C LEU A 91 -4.25 -21.60 1.49
N THR A 92 -4.50 -22.69 2.19
CA THR A 92 -5.46 -23.72 1.77
C THR A 92 -6.58 -23.86 2.79
N GLN A 93 -7.67 -24.48 2.37
CA GLN A 93 -8.84 -24.74 3.20
C GLN A 93 -9.15 -26.23 3.29
N PRO A 94 -8.38 -27.01 4.08
CA PRO A 94 -8.41 -28.47 4.01
C PRO A 94 -9.75 -29.08 4.42
N ASN A 95 -10.46 -28.45 5.37
CA ASN A 95 -11.72 -28.97 5.93
C ASN A 95 -12.92 -28.02 5.70
N GLY A 96 -12.88 -27.21 4.64
CA GLY A 96 -13.94 -26.28 4.26
C GLY A 96 -13.64 -24.80 4.59
N PRO A 97 -14.56 -23.87 4.28
CA PRO A 97 -14.29 -22.43 4.22
C PRO A 97 -13.81 -21.79 5.53
N SER A 98 -14.09 -22.42 6.67
CA SER A 98 -13.70 -21.96 8.00
C SER A 98 -12.40 -22.58 8.50
N SER A 99 -11.78 -23.51 7.77
CA SER A 99 -10.53 -24.15 8.16
C SER A 99 -9.42 -23.61 7.28
N PHE A 100 -8.45 -22.90 7.84
CA PHE A 100 -7.31 -22.36 7.09
C PHE A 100 -6.01 -23.08 7.44
N SER A 101 -5.13 -23.23 6.46
CA SER A 101 -3.78 -23.76 6.63
C SER A 101 -2.79 -22.88 5.87
N LEU A 102 -1.88 -22.23 6.60
CA LEU A 102 -0.86 -21.35 6.05
C LEU A 102 0.46 -22.11 5.89
N ALA A 103 1.05 -21.99 4.70
CA ALA A 103 2.40 -22.43 4.41
C ALA A 103 3.25 -21.24 3.96
N ILE A 104 4.43 -21.09 4.56
CA ILE A 104 5.42 -20.10 4.13
C ILE A 104 6.71 -20.82 3.80
N ARG A 105 7.22 -20.65 2.57
CA ARG A 105 8.38 -21.37 2.02
C ARG A 105 8.29 -22.90 2.20
N GLY A 106 7.09 -23.45 2.07
CA GLY A 106 6.83 -24.89 2.21
C GLY A 106 6.81 -25.41 3.65
N VAL A 107 7.01 -24.54 4.65
CA VAL A 107 6.83 -24.88 6.06
C VAL A 107 5.35 -24.76 6.38
N VAL A 108 4.72 -25.88 6.72
CA VAL A 108 3.27 -26.00 6.90
C VAL A 108 2.96 -27.04 7.97
N GLN A 109 1.82 -26.90 8.63
CA GLN A 109 1.27 -27.93 9.50
C GLN A 109 0.51 -28.98 8.67
N ASN A 110 0.75 -30.26 8.95
CA ASN A 110 0.06 -31.37 8.28
C ASN A 110 -0.96 -32.08 9.18
N ASP A 111 -1.09 -31.67 10.44
CA ASP A 111 -2.07 -32.19 11.40
C ASP A 111 -2.99 -31.04 11.82
N PHE A 112 -4.28 -31.17 11.55
CA PHE A 112 -5.28 -30.11 11.77
C PHE A 112 -6.11 -30.33 13.03
N ALA A 113 -5.63 -31.14 13.98
CA ALA A 113 -6.26 -31.25 15.29
C ALA A 113 -6.17 -29.90 16.06
N ASP A 114 -7.23 -29.56 16.80
CA ASP A 114 -7.38 -28.24 17.46
C ASP A 114 -6.29 -27.88 18.48
N HIS A 115 -5.47 -28.86 18.90
CA HIS A 115 -4.37 -28.67 19.84
C HIS A 115 -3.01 -28.42 19.16
N GLN A 116 -2.96 -28.40 17.83
CA GLN A 116 -1.75 -28.20 17.04
C GLN A 116 -1.70 -26.77 16.48
N GLU A 117 -0.59 -26.06 16.69
CA GLU A 117 -0.39 -24.69 16.20
C GLU A 117 0.54 -24.66 14.98
N SER A 118 0.14 -23.91 13.94
CA SER A 118 0.89 -23.77 12.70
C SER A 118 2.33 -23.27 12.95
N PRO A 119 3.34 -23.81 12.23
CA PRO A 119 4.72 -23.31 12.27
C PRO A 119 4.91 -21.99 11.49
N ALA A 120 3.87 -21.51 10.82
CA ALA A 120 3.75 -20.16 10.28
C ALA A 120 2.69 -19.40 11.08
N ALA A 121 3.09 -18.32 11.73
CA ALA A 121 2.22 -17.55 12.62
C ALA A 121 1.35 -16.56 11.83
N ILE A 122 0.29 -16.07 12.44
CA ILE A 122 -0.48 -14.94 11.94
C ILE A 122 -0.62 -13.94 13.08
N TYR A 123 -0.45 -12.67 12.74
CA TYR A 123 -0.63 -11.55 13.65
C TYR A 123 -1.63 -10.56 13.05
N VAL A 124 -2.49 -10.03 13.90
CA VAL A 124 -3.35 -8.87 13.59
C VAL A 124 -3.06 -7.83 14.65
N ASP A 125 -2.60 -6.64 14.25
CA ASP A 125 -2.20 -5.56 15.16
C ASP A 125 -1.27 -6.04 16.29
N ASP A 126 -0.21 -6.77 15.94
CA ASP A 126 0.77 -7.38 16.85
C ASP A 126 0.20 -8.42 17.85
N VAL A 127 -1.06 -8.82 17.70
CA VAL A 127 -1.67 -9.90 18.49
C VAL A 127 -1.59 -11.23 17.75
N TYR A 128 -1.00 -12.23 18.41
CA TYR A 128 -0.87 -13.58 17.87
C TYR A 128 -2.24 -14.26 17.76
N VAL A 129 -2.50 -14.86 16.59
CA VAL A 129 -3.68 -15.66 16.31
C VAL A 129 -3.31 -17.14 16.30
N SER A 130 -3.70 -17.88 17.35
CA SER A 130 -3.33 -19.29 17.52
C SER A 130 -4.22 -20.27 16.75
N GLN A 131 -5.51 -19.97 16.62
CA GLN A 131 -6.47 -20.85 15.96
C GLN A 131 -6.76 -20.38 14.54
N MET A 132 -6.51 -21.26 13.57
CA MET A 132 -6.78 -21.00 12.15
C MET A 132 -8.23 -21.29 11.72
N VAL A 133 -9.12 -21.50 12.68
CA VAL A 133 -10.54 -21.75 12.46
C VAL A 133 -11.30 -20.42 12.48
N GLY A 134 -12.12 -20.16 11.46
CA GLY A 134 -12.87 -18.92 11.33
C GLY A 134 -12.03 -17.71 10.93
N LEU A 135 -10.74 -17.92 10.59
CA LEU A 135 -9.82 -16.88 10.08
C LEU A 135 -10.12 -16.45 8.64
N ALA A 136 -11.39 -16.23 8.34
CA ALA A 136 -11.77 -15.46 7.17
C ALA A 136 -11.42 -14.00 7.45
N PHE A 137 -10.13 -13.65 7.46
CA PHE A 137 -9.70 -12.27 7.55
C PHE A 137 -10.26 -11.56 6.32
N SER A 138 -11.23 -10.69 6.57
CA SER A 138 -11.56 -9.66 5.61
C SER A 138 -10.36 -8.72 5.59
N VAL A 139 -9.84 -8.46 4.40
CA VAL A 139 -8.84 -7.40 4.20
C VAL A 139 -9.50 -6.02 4.09
N PHE A 140 -10.79 -5.93 4.39
CA PHE A 140 -11.50 -4.67 4.51
C PHE A 140 -10.97 -3.91 5.73
N ASP A 141 -10.62 -2.63 5.53
CA ASP A 141 -10.07 -1.75 6.57
C ASP A 141 -8.69 -2.15 7.12
N VAL A 142 -7.87 -2.80 6.28
CA VAL A 142 -6.47 -3.11 6.60
C VAL A 142 -5.55 -2.08 5.93
N ASP A 143 -4.68 -1.45 6.73
CA ASP A 143 -3.69 -0.49 6.21
C ASP A 143 -2.64 -1.14 5.31
N ARG A 144 -2.20 -2.35 5.66
CA ARG A 144 -1.23 -3.13 4.90
C ARG A 144 -1.21 -4.59 5.37
N VAL A 145 -0.76 -5.45 4.47
CA VAL A 145 -0.41 -6.84 4.79
C VAL A 145 1.10 -6.99 4.68
N GLU A 146 1.74 -7.52 5.71
CA GLU A 146 3.17 -7.83 5.73
C GLU A 146 3.35 -9.35 5.84
N VAL A 147 4.30 -9.90 5.08
CA VAL A 147 4.69 -11.32 5.19
C VAL A 147 6.19 -11.42 5.37
N LEU A 148 6.62 -12.04 6.46
CA LEU A 148 8.02 -12.29 6.77
C LEU A 148 8.31 -13.76 6.51
N ARG A 149 9.30 -14.05 5.66
CA ARG A 149 9.64 -15.43 5.30
C ARG A 149 10.85 -15.94 6.06
N GLY A 150 10.73 -17.17 6.59
CA GLY A 150 11.77 -17.84 7.36
C GLY A 150 11.65 -17.60 8.87
N PRO A 151 12.60 -18.12 9.67
CA PRO A 151 12.48 -18.12 11.13
C PRO A 151 12.46 -16.72 11.74
N GLN A 152 11.40 -16.40 12.50
CA GLN A 152 11.19 -15.15 13.23
C GLN A 152 10.96 -15.37 14.75
N GLY A 153 11.48 -16.47 15.29
CA GLY A 153 11.19 -16.89 16.67
C GLY A 153 11.68 -15.93 17.76
N THR A 154 12.67 -15.08 17.48
CA THR A 154 13.23 -14.11 18.44
C THR A 154 12.24 -13.01 18.81
N LEU A 155 11.46 -12.50 17.85
CA LEU A 155 10.51 -11.40 18.07
C LEU A 155 9.06 -11.88 18.20
N PHE A 156 8.71 -12.98 17.52
CA PHE A 156 7.33 -13.45 17.37
C PHE A 156 7.08 -14.85 17.99
N GLY A 157 8.08 -15.41 18.67
CA GLY A 157 7.91 -16.61 19.48
C GLY A 157 7.84 -17.93 18.69
N ARG A 158 7.34 -18.98 19.36
CA ARG A 158 7.55 -20.39 18.99
C ARG A 158 6.98 -20.81 17.62
N ASN A 159 5.99 -20.11 17.08
CA ASN A 159 5.24 -20.52 15.89
C ASN A 159 5.64 -19.78 14.62
N ALA A 160 6.74 -19.03 14.65
CA ALA A 160 7.22 -18.26 13.51
C ALA A 160 8.43 -18.95 12.84
N THR A 161 8.41 -20.28 12.71
CA THR A 161 9.55 -21.03 12.14
C THR A 161 9.59 -20.92 10.61
N GLY A 162 8.43 -21.00 9.96
CA GLY A 162 8.27 -20.77 8.53
C GLY A 162 8.19 -19.29 8.15
N GLY A 163 7.80 -18.45 9.11
CA GLY A 163 7.49 -17.05 8.90
C GLY A 163 6.24 -16.63 9.66
N LEU A 164 5.72 -15.47 9.29
CA LEU A 164 4.43 -14.94 9.68
C LEU A 164 3.85 -14.04 8.59
#